data_AF-A0A842LV74-F1
#
_entry.id   AF-A0A842LV74-F1
#
_cell.length_a   1.000
_cell.length_b   1.000
_cell.length_c   1.000
_cell.angle_alpha   90.00
_cell.angle_beta   90.00
_cell.angle_gamma   90.00
#
_symmetry.space_group_name_H-M   'P 1'
#
loop_
_entity.id
_entity.type
_entity.pdbx_description
1 polymer ?
#
loop_
_entity_poly.entity_id
_entity_poly.type
_entity_poly.pdbx_seq_one_letter_code
_entity_poly.pdbx_strand_id
1 'polypeptide(L)'
;VCIELHFKDVSYSLSEQGAYEYIRRTMIANPHARIVFNDPTGNRYVFNRASDVIPPMPKEVLPHPWGVTADDLIFMAKHTDKRRFGSMLKSNLSRMSSMKIKELEELTGIDLNKRPKDMKWEEAEQIVEAFKKMKFMSPPTSGLIPIGEEQIEKGMKEILQPEFTATVTRKPKTYRGGIAFIVEAGIAYGGNSGRLVGDQRKAEIMRFANRVPLTFDAGSCAITEGVKSLDWKRYGIRDLENAPISIFVNVVSTNVPYLSTGKQSVSPEPEILGEIRQATMIVARKLYKYLRKKKAAKEEAQRAKIFESYVPVIIKQAALLAEREEPDYRELLDTVTRRAKLEILGESLNE
;
A
#
# COMPACT_ATOMS: atom_id res chain seq x y z
N VAL A 1 0.62 -26.32 -16.07
CA VAL A 1 -0.17 -27.16 -15.15
C VAL A 1 -1.62 -26.80 -15.35
N CYS A 2 -2.48 -27.77 -15.66
CA CYS A 2 -3.93 -27.57 -15.68
C CYS A 2 -4.49 -28.25 -14.42
N ILE A 3 -5.38 -27.57 -13.69
CA ILE A 3 -6.05 -28.12 -12.51
C ILE A 3 -7.54 -27.92 -12.75
N GLU A 4 -8.29 -29.01 -12.69
CA GLU A 4 -9.75 -29.02 -12.79
C GLU A 4 -10.32 -29.53 -11.46
N LEU A 5 -11.27 -28.80 -10.91
CA LEU A 5 -11.89 -29.09 -9.61
C LEU A 5 -13.40 -28.91 -9.73
N HIS A 6 -14.15 -29.87 -9.19
CA HIS A 6 -15.61 -29.81 -9.13
C HIS A 6 -16.03 -29.61 -7.68
N PHE A 7 -16.82 -28.56 -7.44
CA PHE A 7 -17.35 -28.22 -6.13
C PHE A 7 -18.87 -28.20 -6.19
N LYS A 8 -19.52 -28.64 -5.12
CA LYS A 8 -20.97 -28.54 -4.93
C LYS A 8 -21.30 -27.25 -4.17
N ASP A 9 -22.47 -26.67 -4.42
CA ASP A 9 -23.05 -25.56 -3.66
C ASP A 9 -22.22 -24.26 -3.66
N VAL A 10 -21.57 -23.94 -4.79
CA VAL A 10 -20.84 -22.68 -4.99
C VAL A 10 -21.71 -21.67 -5.72
N SER A 11 -21.88 -20.48 -5.13
CA SER A 11 -22.54 -19.35 -5.78
C SER A 11 -21.51 -18.40 -6.40
N TYR A 12 -21.79 -17.94 -7.62
CA TYR A 12 -21.02 -16.89 -8.26
C TYR A 12 -21.67 -15.53 -8.01
N SER A 13 -20.86 -14.56 -7.59
CA SER A 13 -21.30 -13.20 -7.33
C SER A 13 -20.28 -12.20 -7.84
N LEU A 14 -20.76 -11.09 -8.39
CA LEU A 14 -19.97 -9.90 -8.75
C LEU A 14 -19.82 -8.92 -7.58
N SER A 15 -20.08 -9.36 -6.35
CA SER A 15 -19.90 -8.55 -5.15
C SER A 15 -18.43 -8.23 -4.88
N GLU A 16 -18.17 -7.33 -3.93
CA GLU A 16 -16.81 -6.94 -3.51
C GLU A 16 -15.93 -8.14 -3.08
N GLN A 17 -16.58 -9.21 -2.59
CA GLN A 17 -15.92 -10.43 -2.13
C GLN A 17 -15.87 -11.52 -3.22
N GLY A 18 -16.42 -11.24 -4.39
CA GLY A 18 -16.50 -12.16 -5.52
C GLY A 18 -15.16 -12.42 -6.21
N ALA A 19 -15.13 -13.47 -7.02
CA ALA A 19 -13.94 -13.90 -7.75
C ALA A 19 -13.42 -12.83 -8.72
N TYR A 20 -14.33 -12.10 -9.39
CA TYR A 20 -13.95 -11.02 -10.31
C TYR A 20 -13.14 -9.94 -9.59
N GLU A 21 -13.62 -9.47 -8.44
CA GLU A 21 -12.95 -8.44 -7.64
C GLU A 21 -11.62 -8.91 -7.07
N TYR A 22 -11.53 -10.18 -6.67
CA TYR A 22 -10.27 -10.79 -6.26
C TYR A 22 -9.23 -10.75 -7.39
N ILE A 23 -9.61 -11.12 -8.61
CA ILE A 23 -8.73 -11.09 -9.79
C ILE A 23 -8.37 -9.64 -10.14
N ARG A 24 -9.34 -8.72 -10.16
CA ARG A 24 -9.13 -7.29 -10.41
C ARG A 24 -8.09 -6.70 -9.47
N ARG A 25 -8.19 -6.99 -8.17
CA ARG A 25 -7.21 -6.56 -7.15
C ARG A 25 -5.87 -7.26 -7.33
N THR A 26 -5.85 -8.54 -7.68
CA THR A 26 -4.63 -9.31 -7.94
C THR A 26 -3.81 -8.71 -9.09
N MET A 27 -4.47 -8.21 -10.14
CA MET A 27 -3.80 -7.57 -11.28
C MET A 27 -3.08 -6.28 -10.89
N ILE A 28 -3.64 -5.49 -9.96
CA ILE A 28 -2.99 -4.27 -9.45
C ILE A 28 -1.68 -4.61 -8.73
N ALA A 29 -1.67 -5.69 -7.94
CA ALA A 29 -0.48 -6.12 -7.21
C ALA A 29 0.54 -6.89 -8.08
N ASN A 30 0.10 -7.42 -9.23
CA ASN A 30 0.91 -8.24 -10.13
C ASN A 30 0.84 -7.71 -11.58
N PRO A 31 1.39 -6.52 -11.86
CA PRO A 31 1.28 -5.87 -13.18
C PRO A 31 2.00 -6.63 -14.30
N HIS A 32 2.85 -7.61 -13.95
CA HIS A 32 3.57 -8.46 -14.90
C HIS A 32 2.75 -9.67 -15.40
N ALA A 33 1.64 -9.98 -14.73
CA ALA A 33 0.80 -11.10 -15.09
C ALA A 33 -0.21 -10.71 -16.18
N ARG A 34 -0.66 -11.70 -16.94
CA ARG A 34 -1.84 -11.62 -17.80
C ARG A 34 -2.83 -12.67 -17.32
N ILE A 35 -4.06 -12.28 -17.02
CA ILE A 35 -5.10 -13.20 -16.55
C ILE A 35 -6.28 -13.14 -17.52
N VAL A 36 -6.73 -14.30 -17.98
CA VAL A 36 -7.98 -14.45 -18.72
C VAL A 36 -8.95 -15.18 -17.80
N PHE A 37 -10.07 -14.54 -17.49
CA PHE A 37 -11.10 -15.08 -16.60
C PHE A 37 -12.40 -15.23 -17.38
N ASN A 38 -12.83 -16.47 -17.56
CA ASN A 38 -14.14 -16.79 -18.11
C ASN A 38 -15.06 -17.10 -16.92
N ASP A 39 -16.12 -16.33 -16.76
CA ASP A 39 -17.06 -16.54 -15.66
C ASP A 39 -18.13 -17.59 -16.01
N PRO A 40 -18.89 -18.10 -15.01
CA PRO A 40 -19.96 -19.07 -15.25
C PRO A 40 -21.14 -18.52 -16.06
N THR A 41 -21.23 -17.19 -16.24
CA THR A 41 -22.30 -16.53 -17.01
C THR A 41 -21.95 -16.34 -18.48
N GLY A 42 -20.74 -16.73 -18.90
CA GLY A 42 -20.25 -16.65 -20.27
C GLY A 42 -19.47 -15.37 -20.59
N ASN A 43 -19.23 -14.48 -19.62
CA ASN A 43 -18.39 -13.31 -19.83
C ASN A 43 -16.91 -13.71 -19.85
N ARG A 44 -16.17 -13.11 -20.78
CA ARG A 44 -14.73 -13.29 -20.90
C ARG A 44 -14.01 -11.98 -20.58
N TYR A 45 -13.32 -11.97 -19.45
CA TYR A 45 -12.50 -10.86 -19.00
C TYR A 45 -11.03 -11.12 -19.33
N VAL A 46 -10.40 -10.16 -20.00
CA VAL A 46 -8.96 -10.22 -20.33
C VAL A 46 -8.26 -9.07 -19.61
N PHE A 47 -7.46 -9.43 -18.62
CA PHE A 47 -6.59 -8.49 -17.91
C PHE A 47 -5.19 -8.57 -18.50
N ASN A 48 -4.79 -7.51 -19.22
CA ASN A 48 -3.48 -7.42 -19.83
C ASN A 48 -2.41 -7.06 -18.80
N ARG A 49 -1.16 -7.39 -19.13
CA ARG A 49 -0.01 -6.95 -18.33
C ARG A 49 0.20 -5.45 -18.49
N ALA A 50 0.54 -4.78 -17.40
CA ALA A 50 0.94 -3.37 -17.40
C ALA A 50 2.47 -3.20 -17.45
N SER A 51 3.23 -4.29 -17.27
CA SER A 51 4.70 -4.29 -17.22
C SER A 51 5.25 -5.64 -17.66
N ASP A 52 6.45 -5.67 -18.25
CA ASP A 52 7.17 -6.92 -18.56
C ASP A 52 8.21 -7.29 -17.49
N VAL A 53 8.35 -6.45 -16.46
CA VAL A 53 9.35 -6.64 -15.40
C VAL A 53 8.88 -7.72 -14.42
N ILE A 54 9.55 -8.87 -14.47
CA ILE A 54 9.27 -9.99 -13.57
C ILE A 54 10.00 -9.75 -12.23
N PRO A 55 9.29 -9.81 -11.09
CA PRO A 55 9.89 -9.65 -9.78
C PRO A 55 10.84 -10.82 -9.45
N PRO A 56 11.97 -10.57 -8.76
CA PRO A 56 12.90 -11.63 -8.38
C PRO A 56 12.27 -12.59 -7.37
N MET A 57 12.76 -13.83 -7.35
CA MET A 57 12.32 -14.81 -6.36
C MET A 57 12.80 -14.42 -4.96
N PRO A 58 11.94 -14.53 -3.93
CA PRO A 58 12.33 -14.29 -2.55
C PRO A 58 13.37 -15.32 -2.13
N LYS A 59 14.34 -14.88 -1.33
CA LYS A 59 15.34 -15.76 -0.70
C LYS A 59 14.92 -16.07 0.72
N GLU A 60 15.14 -17.31 1.13
CA GLU A 60 14.96 -17.70 2.53
C GLU A 60 15.90 -16.88 3.42
N VAL A 61 15.37 -16.42 4.56
CA VAL A 61 16.12 -15.66 5.54
C VAL A 61 15.97 -16.32 6.90
N LEU A 62 17.08 -16.41 7.62
CA LEU A 62 17.09 -16.94 8.97
C LEU A 62 16.35 -16.00 9.93
N PRO A 63 15.62 -16.53 10.92
CA PRO A 63 14.93 -15.74 11.93
C PRO A 63 15.91 -14.87 12.72
N HIS A 64 15.43 -13.72 13.19
CA HIS A 64 16.21 -12.80 14.01
C HIS A 64 16.02 -13.11 15.50
N PRO A 65 17.06 -13.05 16.35
CA PRO A 65 16.99 -13.39 17.76
C PRO A 65 15.85 -12.69 18.53
N TRP A 66 15.58 -11.41 18.26
CA TRP A 66 14.47 -10.68 18.91
C TRP A 66 13.07 -11.20 18.57
N GLY A 67 12.90 -11.88 17.44
CA GLY A 67 11.60 -12.36 16.97
C GLY A 67 11.33 -13.83 17.27
N VAL A 68 12.21 -14.48 18.02
CA VAL A 68 12.19 -15.92 18.30
C VAL A 68 11.58 -16.17 19.68
N THR A 69 10.74 -17.20 19.77
CA THR A 69 10.11 -17.64 21.02
C THR A 69 10.82 -18.87 21.61
N ALA A 70 10.48 -19.23 22.86
CA ALA A 70 11.05 -20.42 23.49
C ALA A 70 10.67 -21.70 22.73
N ASP A 71 9.43 -21.77 22.23
CA ASP A 71 8.94 -22.84 21.36
C ASP A 71 9.80 -22.98 20.10
N ASP A 72 10.10 -21.85 19.44
CA ASP A 72 10.92 -21.83 18.23
C ASP A 72 12.33 -22.39 18.51
N LEU A 73 12.95 -22.03 19.63
CA LEU A 73 14.27 -22.54 20.01
C LEU A 73 14.24 -24.05 20.25
N ILE A 74 13.24 -24.56 20.98
CA ILE A 74 13.10 -26.00 21.23
C ILE A 74 12.83 -26.75 19.93
N PHE A 75 12.00 -26.19 19.05
CA PHE A 75 11.73 -26.76 17.74
C PHE A 75 13.02 -26.83 16.89
N MET A 76 13.80 -25.75 16.84
CA MET A 76 15.10 -25.73 16.17
C MET A 76 16.07 -26.75 16.79
N ALA A 77 16.07 -26.87 18.11
CA ALA A 77 16.98 -27.75 18.84
C ALA A 77 16.67 -29.24 18.60
N LYS A 78 15.41 -29.59 18.36
CA LYS A 78 14.99 -30.95 17.95
C LYS A 78 15.39 -31.29 16.50
N HIS A 79 15.34 -30.30 15.60
CA HIS A 79 15.52 -30.50 14.15
C HIS A 79 16.92 -30.13 13.62
N THR A 80 17.82 -29.66 14.48
CA THR A 80 19.18 -29.28 14.07
C THR A 80 20.12 -30.49 13.91
N ASP A 81 21.06 -30.36 12.98
CA ASP A 81 22.20 -31.26 12.79
C ASP A 81 23.38 -30.89 13.72
N LYS A 82 23.33 -29.75 14.42
CA LYS A 82 24.44 -29.26 15.23
C LYS A 82 24.55 -30.00 16.56
N ARG A 83 25.81 -30.14 17.03
CA ARG A 83 26.15 -30.87 18.26
C ARG A 83 26.14 -30.01 19.52
N ARG A 84 26.13 -28.68 19.39
CA ARG A 84 26.25 -27.72 20.51
C ARG A 84 25.23 -26.59 20.38
N PHE A 85 24.69 -26.10 21.50
CA PHE A 85 23.75 -24.95 21.53
C PHE A 85 24.33 -23.74 20.78
N GLY A 86 25.54 -23.32 21.11
CA GLY A 86 26.15 -22.15 20.47
C GLY A 86 26.29 -22.31 18.95
N SER A 87 26.60 -23.51 18.48
CA SER A 87 26.69 -23.80 17.03
C SER A 87 25.33 -23.75 16.34
N MET A 88 24.28 -24.27 16.99
CA MET A 88 22.91 -24.20 16.49
C MET A 88 22.43 -22.75 16.41
N LEU A 89 22.62 -21.96 17.48
CA LEU A 89 22.22 -20.55 17.51
C LEU A 89 22.93 -19.74 16.41
N LYS A 90 24.20 -20.06 16.13
CA LYS A 90 24.95 -19.44 15.02
C LYS A 90 24.42 -19.80 13.63
N SER A 91 24.01 -21.05 13.42
CA SER A 91 23.57 -21.54 12.11
C SER A 91 22.12 -21.21 11.79
N ASN A 92 21.25 -21.19 12.82
CA ASN A 92 19.80 -21.10 12.63
C ASN A 92 19.26 -19.67 12.83
N LEU A 93 20.02 -18.79 13.49
CA LEU A 93 19.62 -17.40 13.70
C LEU A 93 20.47 -16.45 12.86
N SER A 94 19.81 -15.44 12.30
CA SER A 94 20.50 -14.33 11.66
C SER A 94 21.24 -13.47 12.70
N ARG A 95 22.33 -12.82 12.28
CA ARG A 95 23.09 -11.85 13.09
C ARG A 95 23.67 -12.40 14.42
N MET A 96 23.71 -13.72 14.60
CA MET A 96 24.42 -14.37 15.71
C MET A 96 25.89 -14.59 15.36
N SER A 97 26.77 -13.77 15.94
CA SER A 97 28.22 -13.94 15.80
C SER A 97 28.80 -14.75 16.97
N SER A 98 30.03 -15.25 16.82
CA SER A 98 30.74 -15.92 17.93
C SER A 98 30.91 -15.03 19.15
N MET A 99 31.03 -13.70 18.96
CA MET A 99 31.08 -12.73 20.06
C MET A 99 29.74 -12.63 20.79
N LYS A 100 28.61 -12.62 20.06
CA LYS A 100 27.26 -12.60 20.64
C LYS A 100 26.94 -13.87 21.41
N ILE A 101 27.48 -15.01 20.97
CA ILE A 101 27.33 -16.29 21.68
C ILE A 101 28.05 -16.25 23.05
N LYS A 102 29.26 -15.68 23.11
CA LYS A 102 29.97 -15.50 24.39
C LYS A 102 29.24 -14.53 25.32
N GLU A 103 28.76 -13.41 24.79
CA GLU A 103 27.94 -12.44 25.56
C GLU A 103 26.67 -13.10 26.11
N LEU A 104 26.04 -14.00 25.34
CA LEU A 104 24.88 -14.77 25.80
C LEU A 104 25.24 -15.76 26.92
N GLU A 105 26.37 -16.46 26.80
CA GLU A 105 26.88 -17.38 27.82
C GLU A 105 27.19 -16.65 29.13
N GLU A 106 27.80 -15.47 29.07
CA GLU A 106 28.08 -14.62 30.23
C GLU A 106 26.80 -14.10 30.91
N LEU A 107 25.77 -13.77 30.12
CA LEU A 107 24.49 -13.26 30.64
C LEU A 107 23.59 -14.34 31.25
N THR A 108 23.62 -15.55 30.70
CA THR A 108 22.70 -16.63 31.10
C THR A 108 23.34 -17.63 32.05
N GLY A 109 24.67 -17.76 32.04
CA GLY A 109 25.39 -18.82 32.78
C GLY A 109 25.13 -20.22 32.23
N ILE A 110 24.47 -20.35 31.07
CA ILE A 110 24.16 -21.65 30.45
C ILE A 110 25.38 -22.14 29.68
N ASP A 111 25.82 -23.37 29.94
CA ASP A 111 26.87 -24.01 29.13
C ASP A 111 26.38 -24.25 27.70
N LEU A 112 26.89 -23.45 26.76
CA LEU A 112 26.51 -23.51 25.35
C LEU A 112 27.16 -24.68 24.58
N ASN A 113 27.93 -25.53 25.26
CA ASN A 113 28.45 -26.79 24.71
C ASN A 113 27.50 -27.97 24.85
N LYS A 114 26.40 -27.83 25.61
CA LYS A 114 25.34 -28.83 25.70
C LYS A 114 24.76 -29.16 24.32
N ARG A 115 24.24 -30.39 24.19
CA ARG A 115 23.61 -30.85 22.94
C ARG A 115 22.24 -30.18 22.76
N PRO A 116 21.94 -29.60 21.57
CA PRO A 116 20.64 -28.98 21.26
C PRO A 116 19.43 -29.80 21.68
N LYS A 117 19.44 -31.10 21.39
CA LYS A 117 18.30 -31.98 21.66
C LYS A 117 17.93 -32.11 23.15
N ASP A 118 18.83 -31.75 24.06
CA ASP A 118 18.62 -31.83 25.51
C ASP A 118 18.16 -30.49 26.12
N MET A 119 17.84 -29.49 25.28
CA MET A 119 17.37 -28.17 25.70
C MET A 119 16.06 -28.24 26.49
N LYS A 120 16.08 -27.70 27.71
CA LYS A 120 14.88 -27.56 28.56
C LYS A 120 14.13 -26.26 28.27
N TRP A 121 12.84 -26.23 28.65
CA TRP A 121 12.00 -25.04 28.52
C TRP A 121 12.58 -23.82 29.26
N GLU A 122 13.01 -24.03 30.51
CA GLU A 122 13.59 -23.00 31.37
C GLU A 122 14.85 -22.36 30.74
N GLU A 123 15.71 -23.18 30.14
CA GLU A 123 16.90 -22.72 29.43
C GLU A 123 16.53 -21.90 28.18
N ALA A 124 15.51 -22.34 27.44
CA ALA A 124 15.02 -21.62 26.26
C ALA A 124 14.41 -20.26 26.61
N GLU A 125 13.61 -20.17 27.69
CA GLU A 125 13.07 -18.89 28.18
C GLU A 125 14.18 -17.92 28.60
N GLN A 126 15.17 -18.40 29.36
CA GLN A 126 16.32 -17.59 29.77
C GLN A 126 17.09 -17.02 28.56
N ILE A 127 17.28 -17.83 27.51
CA ILE A 127 17.93 -17.39 26.26
C ILE A 127 17.09 -16.30 25.57
N VAL A 128 15.77 -16.46 25.47
CA VAL A 128 14.88 -15.47 24.84
C VAL A 128 14.86 -14.16 25.63
N GLU A 129 14.83 -14.22 26.97
CA GLU A 129 14.93 -13.02 27.80
C GLU A 129 16.28 -12.31 27.64
N ALA A 130 17.37 -13.08 27.53
CA ALA A 130 18.70 -12.52 27.26
C ALA A 130 18.75 -11.84 25.89
N PHE A 131 18.13 -12.42 24.85
CA PHE A 131 18.06 -11.78 23.53
C PHE A 131 17.42 -10.39 23.58
N LYS A 132 16.37 -10.19 24.38
CA LYS A 132 15.73 -8.87 24.54
C LYS A 132 16.64 -7.83 25.18
N LYS A 133 17.58 -8.26 26.03
CA LYS A 133 18.57 -7.38 26.68
C LYS A 133 19.78 -7.09 25.79
N MET A 134 20.10 -7.99 24.87
CA MET A 134 21.22 -7.87 23.95
C MET A 134 20.93 -6.94 22.77
N LYS A 135 21.97 -6.24 22.31
CA LYS A 135 21.91 -5.41 21.09
C LYS A 135 22.29 -6.23 19.86
N PHE A 136 21.39 -6.25 18.86
CA PHE A 136 21.63 -6.89 17.57
C PHE A 136 21.65 -5.87 16.42
N MET A 137 22.28 -6.24 15.31
CA MET A 137 22.14 -5.53 14.04
C MET A 137 20.73 -5.76 13.47
N SER A 138 20.25 -4.83 12.66
CA SER A 138 18.95 -4.99 12.00
C SER A 138 18.85 -6.30 11.19
N PRO A 139 17.65 -6.91 11.14
CA PRO A 139 17.43 -8.15 10.42
C PRO A 139 17.71 -7.99 8.91
N PRO A 140 18.05 -9.10 8.22
CA PRO A 140 18.25 -9.07 6.79
C PRO A 140 16.94 -8.73 6.06
N THR A 141 17.02 -7.83 5.08
CA THR A 141 15.87 -7.39 4.26
C THR A 141 15.81 -8.08 2.90
N SER A 142 16.79 -8.93 2.58
CA SER A 142 16.92 -9.62 1.28
C SER A 142 15.76 -10.55 0.94
N GLY A 143 15.02 -11.03 1.94
CA GLY A 143 13.83 -11.86 1.75
C GLY A 143 12.57 -11.07 1.41
N LEU A 144 12.58 -9.74 1.55
CA LEU A 144 11.42 -8.89 1.28
C LEU A 144 11.47 -8.40 -0.16
N ILE A 145 10.52 -8.86 -0.98
CA ILE A 145 10.39 -8.44 -2.37
C ILE A 145 9.17 -7.50 -2.50
N PRO A 146 9.34 -6.18 -2.36
CA PRO A 146 8.27 -5.21 -2.61
C PRO A 146 7.78 -5.28 -4.07
N ILE A 147 6.61 -4.73 -4.35
CA ILE A 147 6.13 -4.56 -5.73
C ILE A 147 6.90 -3.40 -6.39
N GLY A 148 7.09 -2.31 -5.65
CA GLY A 148 7.77 -1.10 -6.08
C GLY A 148 6.80 -0.01 -6.56
N GLU A 149 7.19 1.25 -6.34
CA GLU A 149 6.37 2.44 -6.62
C GLU A 149 5.86 2.49 -8.07
N GLU A 150 6.77 2.29 -9.02
CA GLU A 150 6.47 2.34 -10.46
C GLU A 150 5.51 1.22 -10.89
N GLN A 151 5.71 0.01 -10.37
CA GLN A 151 4.91 -1.16 -10.73
C GLN A 151 3.49 -1.03 -10.17
N ILE A 152 3.34 -0.58 -8.93
CA ILE A 152 2.02 -0.28 -8.34
C ILE A 152 1.33 0.82 -9.16
N GLU A 153 2.05 1.86 -9.56
CA GLU A 153 1.47 2.96 -10.34
C GLU A 153 0.94 2.47 -11.70
N LYS A 154 1.70 1.64 -12.42
CA LYS A 154 1.27 1.01 -13.67
C LYS A 154 0.05 0.12 -13.47
N GLY A 155 0.05 -0.73 -12.43
CA GLY A 155 -1.08 -1.60 -12.12
C GLY A 155 -2.37 -0.82 -11.79
N MET A 156 -2.26 0.28 -11.03
CA MET A 156 -3.40 1.13 -10.72
C MET A 156 -3.90 1.88 -11.96
N LYS A 157 -3.01 2.37 -12.85
CA LYS A 157 -3.41 3.05 -14.08
C LYS A 157 -4.17 2.15 -15.05
N GLU A 158 -3.69 0.94 -15.26
CA GLU A 158 -4.31 -0.03 -16.17
C GLU A 158 -5.72 -0.41 -15.72
N ILE A 159 -5.90 -0.68 -14.43
CA ILE A 159 -7.17 -1.21 -13.88
C ILE A 159 -8.18 -0.09 -13.54
N LEU A 160 -7.72 1.00 -12.93
CA LEU A 160 -8.61 2.05 -12.39
C LEU A 160 -8.73 3.28 -13.29
N GLN A 161 -7.87 3.42 -14.30
CA GLN A 161 -7.82 4.59 -15.20
C GLN A 161 -8.05 5.93 -14.47
N PRO A 162 -7.27 6.23 -13.41
CA PRO A 162 -7.52 7.39 -12.57
C PRO A 162 -7.02 8.67 -13.24
N GLU A 163 -7.60 9.81 -12.85
CA GLU A 163 -7.06 11.12 -13.25
C GLU A 163 -5.71 11.41 -12.57
N PHE A 164 -5.56 10.92 -11.34
CA PHE A 164 -4.36 11.11 -10.54
C PHE A 164 -4.03 9.82 -9.81
N THR A 165 -2.74 9.48 -9.82
CA THR A 165 -2.20 8.39 -9.01
C THR A 165 -0.90 8.81 -8.34
N ALA A 166 -0.67 8.28 -7.13
CA ALA A 166 0.60 8.43 -6.45
C ALA A 166 0.88 7.22 -5.58
N THR A 167 2.11 6.73 -5.63
CA THR A 167 2.56 5.57 -4.87
C THR A 167 3.76 5.91 -3.99
N VAL A 168 4.04 5.04 -3.02
CA VAL A 168 5.22 5.08 -2.16
C VAL A 168 5.58 3.67 -1.67
N THR A 169 6.87 3.33 -1.69
CA THR A 169 7.43 2.12 -1.08
C THR A 169 8.32 2.57 0.07
N ARG A 170 7.96 2.19 1.29
CA ARG A 170 8.69 2.62 2.49
C ARG A 170 9.95 1.80 2.71
N LYS A 171 10.85 2.33 3.55
CA LYS A 171 12.02 1.60 4.00
C LYS A 171 11.59 0.45 4.94
N PRO A 172 12.30 -0.69 4.95
CA PRO A 172 11.99 -1.79 5.85
C PRO A 172 12.03 -1.36 7.32
N LYS A 173 11.05 -1.85 8.08
CA LYS A 173 10.93 -1.70 9.53
C LYS A 173 10.79 -3.08 10.16
N THR A 174 10.79 -3.14 11.49
CA THR A 174 10.66 -4.38 12.24
C THR A 174 9.50 -4.28 13.21
N TYR A 175 8.71 -5.34 13.35
CA TYR A 175 7.70 -5.46 14.40
C TYR A 175 8.05 -6.67 15.29
N ARG A 176 7.58 -6.65 16.55
CA ARG A 176 7.98 -7.65 17.58
C ARG A 176 9.51 -7.81 17.68
N GLY A 177 10.25 -6.73 17.40
CA GLY A 177 11.71 -6.67 17.43
C GLY A 177 12.46 -7.44 16.33
N GLY A 178 11.95 -8.56 15.82
CA GLY A 178 12.73 -9.43 14.92
C GLY A 178 12.24 -9.54 13.48
N ILE A 179 10.97 -9.26 13.21
CA ILE A 179 10.37 -9.59 11.93
C ILE A 179 10.35 -8.35 11.04
N ALA A 180 11.11 -8.40 9.95
CA ALA A 180 11.22 -7.31 9.00
C ALA A 180 9.98 -7.23 8.10
N PHE A 181 9.46 -6.02 7.89
CA PHE A 181 8.34 -5.74 7.01
C PHE A 181 8.54 -4.43 6.24
N ILE A 182 7.89 -4.31 5.09
CA ILE A 182 7.80 -3.11 4.25
C ILE A 182 6.32 -2.80 4.06
N VAL A 183 5.97 -1.51 4.08
CA VAL A 183 4.64 -1.05 3.70
C VAL A 183 4.74 -0.27 2.40
N GLU A 184 3.87 -0.63 1.47
CA GLU A 184 3.69 0.10 0.22
C GLU A 184 2.28 0.69 0.22
N ALA A 185 2.15 1.94 -0.21
CA ALA A 185 0.85 2.60 -0.31
C ALA A 185 0.70 3.26 -1.67
N GLY A 186 -0.54 3.27 -2.16
CA GLY A 186 -0.94 3.93 -3.40
C GLY A 186 -2.28 4.63 -3.21
N ILE A 187 -2.47 5.75 -3.90
CA ILE A 187 -3.76 6.44 -3.95
C ILE A 187 -4.09 6.74 -5.41
N ALA A 188 -5.35 6.50 -5.77
CA ALA A 188 -5.91 6.85 -7.06
C ALA A 188 -7.18 7.69 -6.85
N TYR A 189 -7.33 8.74 -7.66
CA TYR A 189 -8.45 9.68 -7.59
C TYR A 189 -9.08 9.88 -8.96
N GLY A 190 -10.42 9.89 -9.01
CA GLY A 190 -11.20 10.10 -10.23
C GLY A 190 -11.20 8.88 -11.16
N GLY A 191 -11.73 9.05 -12.37
CA GLY A 191 -11.88 7.96 -13.34
C GLY A 191 -12.71 6.80 -12.77
N ASN A 192 -12.18 5.58 -12.88
CA ASN A 192 -12.80 4.38 -12.29
C ASN A 192 -12.38 4.09 -10.84
N SER A 193 -11.76 5.06 -10.15
CA SER A 193 -11.41 4.93 -8.73
C SER A 193 -12.65 4.89 -7.83
N GLY A 194 -12.49 4.22 -6.69
CA GLY A 194 -13.59 3.92 -5.77
C GLY A 194 -14.46 2.76 -6.23
N ARG A 195 -15.22 2.20 -5.29
CA ARG A 195 -16.18 1.14 -5.56
C ARG A 195 -17.51 1.76 -6.00
N LEU A 196 -18.14 1.14 -7.00
CA LEU A 196 -19.47 1.53 -7.45
C LEU A 196 -20.53 0.89 -6.54
N VAL A 197 -21.32 1.72 -5.85
CA VAL A 197 -22.43 1.27 -5.00
C VAL A 197 -23.68 2.04 -5.42
N GLY A 198 -24.53 1.37 -6.21
CA GLY A 198 -25.58 2.06 -6.97
C GLY A 198 -24.96 3.03 -7.97
N ASP A 199 -25.41 4.29 -7.96
CA ASP A 199 -24.88 5.35 -8.83
C ASP A 199 -23.74 6.17 -8.20
N GLN A 200 -23.38 5.88 -6.95
CA GLN A 200 -22.36 6.63 -6.21
C GLN A 200 -21.05 5.85 -6.09
N ARG A 201 -19.93 6.55 -6.35
CA ARG A 201 -18.59 6.03 -6.08
C ARG A 201 -18.24 6.25 -4.63
N LYS A 202 -18.04 5.16 -3.91
CA LYS A 202 -17.56 5.16 -2.53
C LYS A 202 -16.06 4.89 -2.49
N ALA A 203 -15.37 5.37 -1.46
CA ALA A 203 -13.96 5.05 -1.31
C ALA A 203 -13.75 3.54 -1.18
N GLU A 204 -12.70 3.07 -1.82
CA GLU A 204 -12.27 1.67 -1.77
C GLU A 204 -10.91 1.58 -1.08
N ILE A 205 -10.83 0.72 -0.05
CA ILE A 205 -9.56 0.40 0.61
C ILE A 205 -9.15 -1.00 0.16
N MET A 206 -8.18 -1.07 -0.74
CA MET A 206 -7.61 -2.30 -1.24
C MET A 206 -6.46 -2.73 -0.34
N ARG A 207 -6.67 -3.84 0.37
CA ARG A 207 -5.75 -4.37 1.36
C ARG A 207 -4.97 -5.54 0.77
N PHE A 208 -3.66 -5.54 0.94
CA PHE A 208 -2.79 -6.60 0.47
C PHE A 208 -1.79 -7.03 1.54
N ALA A 209 -1.48 -8.32 1.52
CA ALA A 209 -0.38 -8.90 2.28
C ALA A 209 0.45 -9.78 1.34
N ASN A 210 1.75 -9.52 1.21
CA ASN A 210 2.64 -10.24 0.29
C ASN A 210 2.06 -10.37 -1.14
N ARG A 211 1.49 -9.27 -1.69
CA ARG A 211 0.83 -9.20 -3.01
C ARG A 211 -0.49 -9.96 -3.15
N VAL A 212 -0.98 -10.57 -2.08
CA VAL A 212 -2.27 -11.27 -2.05
C VAL A 212 -3.35 -10.29 -1.56
N PRO A 213 -4.44 -10.09 -2.32
CA PRO A 213 -5.55 -9.26 -1.88
C PRO A 213 -6.31 -9.91 -0.73
N LEU A 214 -6.66 -9.10 0.27
CA LEU A 214 -7.44 -9.48 1.42
C LEU A 214 -8.90 -9.02 1.21
N THR A 215 -9.82 -9.95 1.01
CA THR A 215 -11.21 -9.64 0.64
C THR A 215 -12.15 -9.58 1.84
N PHE A 216 -11.94 -10.41 2.86
CA PHE A 216 -12.83 -10.51 4.03
C PHE A 216 -12.26 -9.80 5.28
N ASP A 217 -13.07 -9.69 6.33
CA ASP A 217 -12.67 -9.15 7.65
C ASP A 217 -12.03 -7.76 7.61
N ALA A 218 -12.56 -6.87 6.76
CA ALA A 218 -12.02 -5.52 6.62
C ALA A 218 -12.14 -4.68 7.91
N GLY A 219 -13.13 -4.95 8.77
CA GLY A 219 -13.40 -4.16 9.98
C GLY A 219 -12.29 -4.23 11.04
N SER A 220 -11.70 -5.40 11.25
CA SER A 220 -10.65 -5.64 12.26
C SER A 220 -9.23 -5.57 11.71
N CYS A 221 -9.07 -5.25 10.43
CA CYS A 221 -7.76 -5.24 9.79
C CYS A 221 -6.98 -3.95 10.09
N ALA A 222 -5.71 -4.11 10.49
CA ALA A 222 -4.76 -3.03 10.74
C ALA A 222 -4.66 -2.01 9.59
N ILE A 223 -4.80 -2.46 8.34
CA ILE A 223 -4.76 -1.59 7.16
C ILE A 223 -5.96 -0.64 7.15
N THR A 224 -7.17 -1.17 7.36
CA THR A 224 -8.39 -0.36 7.40
C THR A 224 -8.34 0.63 8.55
N GLU A 225 -7.92 0.17 9.73
CA GLU A 225 -7.77 1.00 10.91
C GLU A 225 -6.73 2.12 10.69
N GLY A 226 -5.57 1.77 10.12
CA GLY A 226 -4.50 2.71 9.81
C GLY A 226 -4.92 3.80 8.81
N VAL A 227 -5.74 3.43 7.81
CA VAL A 227 -6.26 4.37 6.79
C VAL A 227 -7.39 5.24 7.35
N LYS A 228 -8.35 4.66 8.09
CA LYS A 228 -9.49 5.38 8.67
C LYS A 228 -9.11 6.30 9.83
N SER A 229 -8.04 5.98 10.55
CA SER A 229 -7.56 6.79 11.68
C SER A 229 -6.87 8.11 11.26
N LEU A 230 -6.78 8.39 9.95
CA LEU A 230 -6.25 9.65 9.43
C LEU A 230 -7.35 10.71 9.31
N ASP A 231 -6.99 11.97 9.57
CA ASP A 231 -7.87 13.12 9.34
C ASP A 231 -7.79 13.54 7.86
N TRP A 232 -8.66 12.94 7.03
CA TRP A 232 -8.73 13.18 5.58
C TRP A 232 -9.13 14.60 5.19
N LYS A 233 -9.78 15.35 6.10
CA LYS A 233 -10.16 16.75 5.86
C LYS A 233 -8.93 17.62 5.64
N ARG A 234 -7.83 17.33 6.34
CA ARG A 234 -6.53 18.02 6.17
C ARG A 234 -5.93 17.82 4.77
N TYR A 235 -6.31 16.74 4.09
CA TYR A 235 -5.86 16.42 2.74
C TYR A 235 -6.87 16.79 1.66
N GLY A 236 -7.86 17.62 1.98
CA GLY A 236 -8.84 18.14 1.01
C GLY A 236 -10.03 17.23 0.74
N ILE A 237 -10.17 16.13 1.49
CA ILE A 237 -11.28 15.17 1.35
C ILE A 237 -12.21 15.34 2.56
N ARG A 238 -13.37 15.95 2.34
CA ARG A 238 -14.33 16.24 3.42
C ARG A 238 -15.04 14.99 3.92
N ASP A 239 -15.40 14.12 2.98
CA ASP A 239 -16.07 12.86 3.20
C ASP A 239 -15.29 11.78 2.45
N LEU A 240 -14.61 10.91 3.20
CA LEU A 240 -13.86 9.81 2.62
C LEU A 240 -14.82 8.77 2.03
N GLU A 241 -15.93 8.47 2.69
CA GLU A 241 -16.76 7.33 2.32
C GLU A 241 -17.40 7.51 0.94
N ASN A 242 -17.73 8.75 0.58
CA ASN A 242 -18.35 9.09 -0.72
C ASN A 242 -17.38 9.76 -1.71
N ALA A 243 -16.07 9.64 -1.49
CA ALA A 243 -15.07 10.15 -2.43
C ALA A 243 -14.72 9.09 -3.49
N PRO A 244 -14.52 9.48 -4.77
CA PRO A 244 -14.07 8.59 -5.84
C PRO A 244 -12.56 8.31 -5.71
N ILE A 245 -12.18 7.57 -4.66
CA ILE A 245 -10.80 7.29 -4.28
C ILE A 245 -10.61 5.79 -4.06
N SER A 246 -9.52 5.26 -4.60
CA SER A 246 -9.02 3.93 -4.25
C SER A 246 -7.68 4.07 -3.52
N ILE A 247 -7.60 3.48 -2.33
CA ILE A 247 -6.39 3.45 -1.50
C ILE A 247 -5.85 2.03 -1.52
N PHE A 248 -4.65 1.86 -2.06
CA PHE A 248 -3.90 0.63 -2.07
C PHE A 248 -2.95 0.61 -0.87
N VAL A 249 -2.93 -0.47 -0.09
CA VAL A 249 -1.90 -0.69 0.93
C VAL A 249 -1.47 -2.15 0.92
N ASN A 250 -0.17 -2.39 0.78
CA ASN A 250 0.45 -3.71 0.80
C ASN A 250 1.44 -3.82 1.95
N VAL A 251 1.28 -4.85 2.78
CA VAL A 251 2.24 -5.23 3.83
C VAL A 251 3.05 -6.41 3.33
N VAL A 252 4.35 -6.20 3.15
CA VAL A 252 5.30 -7.23 2.71
C VAL A 252 6.14 -7.65 3.91
N SER A 253 6.07 -8.92 4.30
CA SER A 253 6.80 -9.46 5.44
C SER A 253 7.12 -10.94 5.24
N THR A 254 8.19 -11.43 5.87
CA THR A 254 8.51 -12.88 5.90
C THR A 254 7.44 -13.66 6.67
N ASN A 255 6.91 -13.04 7.73
CA ASN A 255 5.76 -13.53 8.49
C ASN A 255 4.79 -12.37 8.62
N VAL A 256 3.56 -12.53 8.15
CA VAL A 256 2.51 -11.51 8.30
C VAL A 256 1.64 -11.92 9.49
N PRO A 257 1.41 -11.04 10.48
CA PRO A 257 0.61 -11.39 11.65
C PRO A 257 -0.87 -11.37 11.26
N TYR A 258 -1.44 -12.53 10.95
CA TYR A 258 -2.87 -12.65 10.65
C TYR A 258 -3.69 -12.86 11.93
N LEU A 259 -4.92 -12.32 11.98
CA LEU A 259 -5.83 -12.53 13.11
C LEU A 259 -6.50 -13.91 13.11
N SER A 260 -6.74 -14.46 11.92
CA SER A 260 -7.42 -15.75 11.73
C SER A 260 -6.60 -16.68 10.84
N THR A 261 -6.88 -17.98 10.95
CA THR A 261 -6.28 -19.03 10.10
C THR A 261 -6.61 -18.85 8.62
N GLY A 262 -7.71 -18.15 8.29
CA GLY A 262 -8.10 -17.80 6.93
C GLY A 262 -7.24 -16.71 6.28
N LYS A 263 -6.34 -16.07 7.04
CA LYS A 263 -5.38 -15.05 6.55
C LYS A 263 -6.02 -13.88 5.81
N GLN A 264 -7.20 -13.43 6.26
CA GLN A 264 -7.98 -12.36 5.61
C GLN A 264 -7.78 -10.97 6.24
N SER A 265 -7.15 -10.89 7.40
CA SER A 265 -6.94 -9.64 8.13
C SER A 265 -5.60 -9.64 8.84
N VAL A 266 -4.88 -8.53 8.69
CA VAL A 266 -3.62 -8.27 9.40
C VAL A 266 -3.93 -7.73 10.79
N SER A 267 -3.24 -8.25 11.80
CA SER A 267 -3.31 -7.85 13.21
C SER A 267 -2.83 -6.41 13.41
N PRO A 268 -3.53 -5.58 14.21
CA PRO A 268 -3.18 -4.20 14.49
C PRO A 268 -2.01 -4.09 15.48
N GLU A 269 -0.82 -4.53 15.05
CA GLU A 269 0.43 -4.30 15.79
C GLU A 269 0.83 -2.81 15.70
N PRO A 270 1.23 -2.15 16.81
CA PRO A 270 1.50 -0.71 16.83
C PRO A 270 2.53 -0.24 15.80
N GLU A 271 3.60 -1.01 15.58
CA GLU A 271 4.66 -0.69 14.62
C GLU A 271 4.15 -0.73 13.18
N ILE A 272 3.32 -1.73 12.86
CA ILE A 272 2.71 -1.89 11.53
C ILE A 272 1.70 -0.76 11.29
N LEU A 273 0.83 -0.49 12.26
CA LEU A 273 -0.18 0.57 12.17
C LEU A 273 0.46 1.95 12.02
N GLY A 274 1.52 2.23 12.78
CA GLY A 274 2.30 3.45 12.67
C GLY A 274 2.91 3.65 11.28
N GLU A 275 3.46 2.59 10.67
CA GLU A 275 4.06 2.65 9.35
C GLU A 275 3.01 2.77 8.23
N ILE A 276 1.87 2.08 8.35
CA ILE A 276 0.72 2.22 7.43
C ILE A 276 0.21 3.66 7.42
N ARG A 277 0.06 4.28 8.59
CA ARG A 277 -0.33 5.70 8.71
C ARG A 277 0.68 6.59 7.99
N GLN A 278 1.98 6.40 8.23
CA GLN A 278 3.02 7.21 7.59
C GLN A 278 3.03 7.06 6.06
N ALA A 279 2.93 5.84 5.56
CA ALA A 279 2.87 5.57 4.12
C ALA A 279 1.66 6.25 3.47
N THR A 280 0.48 6.10 4.09
CA THR A 280 -0.77 6.69 3.61
C THR A 280 -0.73 8.22 3.66
N MET A 281 -0.13 8.83 4.71
CA MET A 281 0.04 10.29 4.81
C MET A 281 0.94 10.86 3.70
N ILE A 282 1.91 10.10 3.18
CA ILE A 282 2.79 10.55 2.09
C ILE A 282 1.99 10.67 0.79
N VAL A 283 1.23 9.62 0.45
CA VAL A 283 0.41 9.62 -0.77
C VAL A 283 -0.75 10.62 -0.66
N ALA A 284 -1.36 10.77 0.53
CA ALA A 284 -2.41 11.76 0.78
C ALA A 284 -1.91 13.20 0.59
N ARG A 285 -0.66 13.51 0.99
CA ARG A 285 -0.03 14.82 0.72
C ARG A 285 0.17 15.08 -0.77
N LYS A 286 0.56 14.06 -1.55
CA LYS A 286 0.68 14.17 -3.01
C LYS A 286 -0.69 14.45 -3.64
N LEU A 287 -1.73 13.73 -3.21
CA LEU A 287 -3.12 13.96 -3.66
C LEU A 287 -3.61 15.37 -3.31
N TYR A 288 -3.34 15.85 -2.10
CA TYR A 288 -3.75 17.19 -1.68
C TYR A 288 -3.20 18.28 -2.60
N LYS A 289 -1.93 18.16 -3.02
CA LYS A 289 -1.32 19.10 -3.99
C LYS A 289 -2.07 19.08 -5.33
N TYR A 290 -2.44 17.90 -5.83
CA TYR A 290 -3.23 17.76 -7.05
C TYR A 290 -4.63 18.40 -6.90
N LEU A 291 -5.34 18.11 -5.81
CA LEU A 291 -6.67 18.67 -5.55
C LEU A 291 -6.65 20.20 -5.44
N ARG A 292 -5.62 20.79 -4.82
CA ARG A 292 -5.46 22.25 -4.77
C ARG A 292 -5.27 22.85 -6.16
N LYS A 293 -4.42 22.25 -7.00
CA LYS A 293 -4.22 22.70 -8.38
C LYS A 293 -5.52 22.61 -9.18
N LYS A 294 -6.23 21.47 -9.10
CA LYS A 294 -7.51 21.27 -9.77
C LYS A 294 -8.58 22.29 -9.32
N LYS A 295 -8.62 22.61 -8.02
CA LYS A 295 -9.52 23.62 -7.47
C LYS A 295 -9.17 25.03 -7.97
N ALA A 296 -7.89 25.41 -7.96
CA ALA A 296 -7.43 26.70 -8.46
C ALA A 296 -7.77 26.89 -9.95
N ALA A 297 -7.49 25.88 -10.78
CA ALA A 297 -7.84 25.90 -12.21
C ALA A 297 -9.36 26.03 -12.43
N LYS A 298 -10.18 25.37 -11.61
CA LYS A 298 -11.65 25.51 -11.67
C LYS A 298 -12.11 26.91 -11.30
N GLU A 299 -11.53 27.52 -10.26
CA GLU A 299 -11.85 28.88 -9.84
C GLU A 299 -11.42 29.90 -10.91
N GLU A 300 -10.27 29.70 -11.56
CA GLU A 300 -9.79 30.53 -12.67
C GLU A 300 -10.70 30.42 -13.90
N ALA A 301 -11.12 29.20 -14.28
CA ALA A 301 -12.06 29.00 -15.38
C ALA A 301 -13.44 29.61 -15.10
N GLN A 302 -13.95 29.49 -13.85
CA GLN A 302 -15.19 30.14 -13.44
C GLN A 302 -15.08 31.66 -13.50
N ARG A 303 -13.95 32.20 -13.02
CA ARG A 303 -13.64 33.63 -13.09
C ARG A 303 -13.63 34.09 -14.55
N ALA A 304 -12.89 33.41 -15.43
CA ALA A 304 -12.83 33.74 -16.85
C ALA A 304 -14.22 33.77 -17.51
N LYS A 305 -15.07 32.77 -17.23
CA LYS A 305 -16.46 32.72 -17.74
C LYS A 305 -17.31 33.91 -17.27
N ILE A 306 -17.13 34.36 -16.03
CA ILE A 306 -17.78 35.57 -15.50
C ILE A 306 -17.28 36.80 -16.27
N PHE A 307 -15.97 36.96 -16.47
CA PHE A 307 -15.45 38.09 -17.24
C PHE A 307 -15.98 38.09 -18.69
N GLU A 308 -16.01 36.95 -19.37
CA GLU A 308 -16.57 36.83 -20.72
C GLU A 308 -18.05 37.25 -20.78
N SER A 309 -18.86 36.92 -19.76
CA SER A 309 -20.29 37.27 -19.77
C SER A 309 -20.58 38.71 -19.36
N TYR A 310 -19.84 39.25 -18.39
CA TYR A 310 -20.16 40.56 -17.78
C TYR A 310 -19.41 41.73 -18.42
N VAL A 311 -18.18 41.54 -18.88
CA VAL A 311 -17.37 42.64 -19.46
C VAL A 311 -18.06 43.30 -20.66
N PRO A 312 -18.61 42.58 -21.65
CA PRO A 312 -19.30 43.21 -22.78
C PRO A 312 -20.51 44.05 -22.34
N VAL A 313 -21.26 43.57 -21.35
CA VAL A 313 -22.44 44.26 -20.83
C VAL A 313 -22.04 45.54 -20.09
N ILE A 314 -21.02 45.47 -19.23
CA ILE A 314 -20.54 46.62 -18.46
C ILE A 314 -20.00 47.70 -19.40
N ILE A 315 -19.21 47.32 -20.40
CA ILE A 315 -18.60 48.28 -21.33
C ILE A 315 -19.67 48.96 -22.18
N LYS A 316 -20.64 48.21 -22.68
CA LYS A 316 -21.78 48.78 -23.42
C LYS A 316 -22.57 49.79 -22.59
N GLN A 317 -22.88 49.47 -21.33
CA GLN A 317 -23.63 50.38 -20.46
C GLN A 317 -22.80 51.59 -20.02
N ALA A 318 -21.51 51.40 -19.75
CA ALA A 318 -20.60 52.50 -19.41
C ALA A 318 -20.38 53.47 -20.57
N ALA A 319 -20.24 52.96 -21.80
CA ALA A 319 -20.14 53.76 -23.02
C ALA A 319 -21.41 54.60 -23.24
N LEU A 320 -22.59 53.97 -23.05
CA LEU A 320 -23.88 54.65 -23.14
C LEU A 320 -24.04 55.77 -22.10
N LEU A 321 -23.63 55.53 -20.85
CA LEU A 321 -23.71 56.54 -19.77
C LEU A 321 -22.72 57.69 -19.97
N ALA A 322 -21.55 57.42 -20.58
CA ALA A 322 -20.52 58.41 -20.86
C ALA A 322 -20.73 59.13 -22.21
N GLU A 323 -21.78 58.79 -22.96
CA GLU A 323 -22.04 59.29 -24.32
C GLU A 323 -20.83 59.12 -25.27
N ARG A 324 -20.13 57.98 -25.18
CA ARG A 324 -18.97 57.64 -26.02
C ARG A 324 -19.18 56.34 -26.77
N GLU A 325 -18.41 56.13 -27.85
CA GLU A 325 -18.38 54.84 -28.55
C GLU A 325 -17.78 53.74 -27.67
N GLU A 326 -18.22 52.49 -27.92
CA GLU A 326 -17.72 51.32 -27.20
C GLU A 326 -16.20 51.16 -27.46
N PRO A 327 -15.35 51.25 -26.42
CA PRO A 327 -13.92 51.02 -26.58
C PRO A 327 -13.64 49.55 -26.92
N ASP A 328 -12.60 49.27 -27.71
CA ASP A 328 -12.20 47.88 -27.97
C ASP A 328 -11.74 47.21 -26.68
N TYR A 329 -12.37 46.10 -26.36
CA TYR A 329 -12.15 45.33 -25.13
C TYR A 329 -11.66 43.91 -25.40
N ARG A 330 -11.38 43.58 -26.66
CA ARG A 330 -10.89 42.25 -27.07
C ARG A 330 -9.53 41.94 -26.45
N GLU A 331 -8.62 42.91 -26.42
CA GLU A 331 -7.30 42.75 -25.79
C GLU A 331 -7.40 42.49 -24.27
N LEU A 332 -8.34 43.16 -23.60
CA LEU A 332 -8.59 42.96 -22.18
C LEU A 332 -9.17 41.57 -21.91
N LEU A 333 -10.16 41.15 -22.70
CA LEU A 333 -10.74 39.81 -22.62
C LEU A 333 -9.69 38.73 -22.89
N ASP A 334 -8.86 38.89 -23.92
CA ASP A 334 -7.79 37.93 -24.21
C ASP A 334 -6.77 37.89 -23.09
N THR A 335 -6.37 39.02 -22.50
CA THR A 335 -5.43 39.02 -21.36
C THR A 335 -5.98 38.27 -20.15
N VAL A 336 -7.27 38.39 -19.86
CA VAL A 336 -7.92 37.74 -18.71
C VAL A 336 -8.29 36.27 -19.00
N THR A 337 -8.49 35.90 -20.27
CA THR A 337 -8.89 34.54 -20.68
C THR A 337 -7.75 33.68 -21.22
N ARG A 338 -6.58 34.24 -21.58
CA ARG A 338 -5.44 33.52 -22.20
C ARG A 338 -4.97 32.34 -21.36
N ARG A 339 -4.83 32.54 -20.04
CA ARG A 339 -4.39 31.49 -19.10
C ARG A 339 -5.42 30.37 -18.96
N ALA A 340 -6.71 30.71 -18.90
CA ALA A 340 -7.78 29.75 -18.81
C ALA A 340 -7.92 28.89 -20.09
N LYS A 341 -7.75 29.49 -21.28
CA LYS A 341 -7.79 28.77 -22.57
C LYS A 341 -6.61 27.80 -22.75
N LEU A 342 -5.39 28.21 -22.37
CA LEU A 342 -4.19 27.38 -22.51
C LEU A 342 -4.22 26.12 -21.63
N GLU A 343 -4.75 26.20 -20.40
CA GLU A 343 -4.86 25.03 -19.51
C GLU A 343 -6.02 24.08 -19.89
N ILE A 344 -7.11 24.57 -20.48
CA ILE A 344 -8.22 23.73 -20.98
C ILE A 344 -7.76 22.86 -22.17
N LEU A 345 -6.82 23.35 -22.98
CA LEU A 345 -6.25 22.63 -24.12
C LEU A 345 -5.11 21.65 -23.73
N GLY A 346 -4.68 21.63 -22.47
CA GLY A 346 -3.66 20.68 -22.00
C GLY A 346 -2.23 20.98 -22.47
N GLU A 347 -1.96 22.16 -23.03
CA GLU A 347 -0.62 22.56 -23.44
C GLU A 347 0.15 23.11 -22.23
N SER A 348 1.19 22.41 -21.79
CA SER A 348 2.10 22.86 -20.74
C SER A 348 2.88 24.08 -21.21
N LEU A 349 2.88 25.15 -20.40
CA LEU A 349 3.77 26.31 -20.57
C LEU A 349 5.24 25.86 -20.49
N ASN A 350 5.86 25.68 -21.66
CA ASN A 350 7.28 25.95 -21.83
C ASN A 350 7.39 27.40 -22.27
N GLU A 351 7.68 28.28 -21.30
CA GLU A 351 8.61 29.42 -21.32
C GLU A 351 8.35 30.34 -20.13
#